data_AF-A0A445GIU2-F1
#
_entry.id   AF-A0A445GIU2-F1
#
_cell.length_a   1.000
_cell.length_b   1.000
_cell.length_c   1.000
_cell.angle_alpha   90.00
_cell.angle_beta   90.00
_cell.angle_gamma   90.00
#
_symmetry.space_group_name_H-M   'P 1'
#
loop_
_entity.id
_entity.type
_entity.pdbx_description
1 polymer ?
#
loop_
_entity_poly.entity_id
_entity_poly.type
_entity_poly.pdbx_seq_one_letter_code
_entity_poly.pdbx_strand_id
1 'polypeptide(L)'
;MGEWIVGAFINLFGSIAINFGTNLLKLGHNERERHLLGSDGVNGKMNLKPIIYFQSWRIGIVFFFLGNCLNFISFGYAAQSLLAALGSVQFVSNIAFAYFVLNKMVTVKVLVATAFIVLGNVFLVAFGNHQSPVYTPEQLTEKYTNIAFLLYLLALISIVALHHSIYKRGELLFAVSGHDLRPYWSMLLPFSYAVVSGAVGSCSVLFAKSLSNLLRLAMSNGYQLHSWFTYSMLLLFLSTAGFWMTRLNEGLSLFDAILIVPMFQITWTFFSICTGFIYFQEYQIIA
;
A
#
# COMPACT_ATOMS: atom_id res chain seq x y z
N MET A 1 5.16 -6.73 -27.76
CA MET A 1 4.46 -5.44 -27.62
C MET A 1 3.21 -5.48 -26.73
N GLY A 2 2.75 -6.63 -26.22
CA GLY A 2 1.53 -6.71 -25.39
C GLY A 2 1.72 -7.07 -23.91
N GLU A 3 2.93 -7.39 -23.45
CA GLU A 3 3.14 -7.90 -22.08
C GLU A 3 2.79 -6.89 -20.99
N TRP A 4 3.09 -5.61 -21.21
CA TRP A 4 2.74 -4.55 -20.25
C TRP A 4 1.22 -4.40 -20.12
N ILE A 5 0.46 -4.61 -21.21
CA ILE A 5 -1.00 -4.54 -21.21
C ILE A 5 -1.56 -5.68 -20.35
N VAL A 6 -0.99 -6.88 -20.48
CA VAL A 6 -1.34 -8.02 -19.62
C VAL A 6 -1.06 -7.68 -18.14
N GLY A 7 0.12 -7.12 -17.84
CA GLY A 7 0.46 -6.63 -16.51
C GLY A 7 -0.54 -5.59 -15.98
N ALA A 8 -0.93 -4.62 -16.82
CA ALA A 8 -1.89 -3.58 -16.48
C ALA A 8 -3.27 -4.15 -16.15
N PHE A 9 -3.79 -5.07 -16.97
CA PHE A 9 -5.08 -5.73 -16.69
C PHE A 9 -5.02 -6.58 -15.40
N ILE A 10 -3.97 -7.37 -15.22
CA ILE A 10 -3.80 -8.17 -14.00
C ILE A 10 -3.78 -7.27 -12.76
N ASN A 11 -3.04 -6.16 -12.79
CA ASN A 11 -2.96 -5.20 -11.68
C ASN A 11 -4.29 -4.48 -11.45
N LEU A 12 -5.04 -4.17 -12.51
CA LEU A 12 -6.37 -3.57 -12.42
C LEU A 12 -7.34 -4.49 -11.66
N PHE A 13 -7.44 -5.75 -12.07
CA PHE A 13 -8.28 -6.75 -11.40
C PHE A 13 -7.79 -7.05 -9.97
N GLY A 14 -6.48 -7.19 -9.78
CA GLY A 14 -5.87 -7.38 -8.47
C GLY A 14 -6.19 -6.23 -7.50
N SER A 15 -6.04 -4.99 -7.97
CA SER A 15 -6.35 -3.77 -7.22
C SER A 15 -7.83 -3.67 -6.82
N ILE A 16 -8.76 -4.03 -7.70
CA ILE A 16 -10.19 -4.06 -7.39
C ILE A 16 -10.49 -5.15 -6.35
N ALA A 17 -9.91 -6.35 -6.52
CA ALA A 17 -10.06 -7.45 -5.58
C ALA A 17 -9.51 -7.11 -4.17
N ILE A 18 -8.37 -6.42 -4.10
CA ILE A 18 -7.82 -5.90 -2.84
C ILE A 18 -8.82 -4.96 -2.16
N ASN A 19 -9.41 -4.01 -2.90
CA ASN A 19 -10.36 -3.06 -2.31
C ASN A 19 -11.65 -3.71 -1.85
N PHE A 20 -12.16 -4.66 -2.63
CA PHE A 20 -13.30 -5.44 -2.19
C PHE A 20 -12.97 -6.21 -0.90
N GLY A 21 -11.79 -6.85 -0.86
CA GLY A 21 -11.29 -7.54 0.31
C GLY A 21 -11.15 -6.66 1.55
N THR A 22 -10.52 -5.48 1.44
CA THR A 22 -10.37 -4.53 2.57
C THR A 22 -11.70 -3.99 3.07
N ASN A 23 -12.66 -3.71 2.18
CA ASN A 23 -14.00 -3.29 2.57
C ASN A 23 -14.76 -4.40 3.32
N LEU A 24 -14.64 -5.67 2.88
CA LEU A 24 -15.21 -6.82 3.58
C LEU A 24 -14.55 -7.09 4.94
N LEU A 25 -13.22 -6.94 5.03
CA LEU A 25 -12.50 -7.01 6.31
C LEU A 25 -13.07 -5.97 7.28
N LYS A 26 -13.26 -4.72 6.81
CA LYS A 26 -13.85 -3.66 7.64
C LYS A 26 -15.29 -3.94 8.02
N LEU A 27 -16.10 -4.51 7.13
CA LEU A 27 -17.46 -4.94 7.45
C LEU A 27 -17.47 -5.97 8.58
N GLY A 28 -16.57 -6.96 8.54
CA GLY A 28 -16.43 -7.96 9.61
C GLY A 28 -16.04 -7.34 10.97
N HIS A 29 -15.20 -6.30 10.98
CA HIS A 29 -14.91 -5.54 12.20
C HIS A 29 -16.16 -4.81 12.74
N ASN A 30 -16.93 -4.17 11.87
CA ASN A 30 -18.16 -3.47 12.26
C ASN A 30 -19.24 -4.44 12.78
N GLU A 31 -19.37 -5.63 12.17
CA GLU A 31 -20.27 -6.69 12.64
C GLU A 31 -19.90 -7.14 14.06
N ARG A 32 -18.60 -7.34 14.31
CA ARG A 32 -18.09 -7.69 15.66
C ARG A 32 -18.43 -6.63 16.69
N GLU A 33 -18.22 -5.36 16.35
CA GLU A 33 -18.52 -4.23 17.24
C GLU A 33 -20.01 -4.17 17.59
N ARG A 34 -20.90 -4.35 16.60
CA ARG A 34 -22.36 -4.43 16.84
C ARG A 34 -22.74 -5.63 17.72
N HIS A 35 -22.09 -6.77 17.53
CA HIS A 35 -22.30 -7.95 18.39
C HIS A 35 -21.86 -7.72 19.84
N LEU A 36 -20.77 -6.97 20.06
CA LEU A 36 -20.32 -6.60 21.41
C LEU A 36 -21.34 -5.69 22.09
N LEU A 37 -21.74 -4.60 21.43
CA LEU A 37 -22.72 -3.63 21.94
C LEU A 37 -24.09 -4.26 22.22
N GLY A 38 -24.51 -5.26 21.43
CA GLY A 38 -25.75 -5.99 21.65
C GLY A 38 -25.69 -7.02 22.79
N SER A 39 -24.49 -7.47 23.19
CA SER A 39 -24.31 -8.48 24.24
C SER A 39 -24.17 -7.89 25.65
N ASP A 40 -23.81 -6.61 25.77
CA ASP A 40 -23.69 -5.90 27.06
C ASP A 40 -25.05 -5.71 27.78
N GLY A 41 -26.18 -5.93 27.09
CA GLY A 41 -27.52 -5.75 27.65
C GLY A 41 -28.18 -6.97 28.28
N VAL A 42 -27.66 -8.21 28.10
CA VAL A 42 -28.45 -9.42 28.42
C VAL A 42 -27.81 -10.41 29.39
N ASN A 43 -26.49 -10.60 29.45
CA ASN A 43 -25.88 -11.50 30.45
C ASN A 43 -24.36 -11.28 30.54
N GLY A 44 -23.84 -11.09 31.76
CA GLY A 44 -22.44 -10.80 32.09
C GLY A 44 -21.39 -11.90 31.82
N LYS A 45 -21.51 -12.64 30.70
CA LYS A 45 -20.45 -13.51 30.18
C LYS A 45 -20.05 -13.02 28.79
N MET A 46 -18.97 -12.24 28.76
CA MET A 46 -18.39 -11.65 27.56
C MET A 46 -17.75 -12.76 26.69
N ASN A 47 -18.55 -13.42 25.84
CA ASN A 47 -18.03 -14.34 24.84
C ASN A 47 -17.48 -13.54 23.65
N LEU A 48 -16.24 -13.08 23.75
CA LEU A 48 -15.55 -12.47 22.61
C LEU A 48 -15.33 -13.53 21.52
N LYS A 49 -16.24 -13.64 20.57
CA LYS A 49 -15.98 -14.42 19.35
C LYS A 49 -14.80 -13.78 18.61
N PRO A 50 -13.76 -14.56 18.25
CA PRO A 50 -12.65 -14.06 17.45
C PRO A 50 -13.14 -13.47 16.13
N ILE A 51 -12.43 -12.47 15.59
CA ILE A 51 -12.76 -11.84 14.29
C ILE A 51 -12.89 -12.87 13.15
N ILE A 52 -12.14 -13.97 13.24
CA ILE A 52 -12.13 -15.09 12.29
C ILE A 52 -13.51 -15.76 12.16
N TYR A 53 -14.39 -15.62 13.16
CA TYR A 53 -15.73 -16.20 13.14
C TYR A 53 -16.66 -15.54 12.12
N PHE A 54 -16.43 -14.27 11.78
CA PHE A 54 -17.29 -13.52 10.86
C PHE A 54 -17.00 -13.90 9.40
N GLN A 55 -18.04 -14.32 8.67
CA GLN A 55 -17.92 -14.76 7.27
C GLN A 55 -17.42 -13.63 6.37
N SER A 56 -17.87 -12.39 6.61
CA SER A 56 -17.43 -11.19 5.91
C SER A 56 -15.90 -11.00 6.00
N TRP A 57 -15.31 -11.25 7.18
CA TRP A 57 -13.87 -11.16 7.37
C TRP A 57 -13.12 -12.29 6.64
N ARG A 58 -13.62 -13.53 6.69
CA ARG A 58 -13.00 -14.68 6.01
C ARG A 58 -12.99 -14.53 4.50
N ILE A 59 -14.09 -14.05 3.92
CA ILE A 59 -14.17 -13.78 2.49
C ILE A 59 -13.24 -12.61 2.15
N GLY A 60 -13.22 -11.57 2.99
CA GLY A 60 -12.36 -10.40 2.83
C GLY A 60 -10.87 -10.76 2.76
N ILE A 61 -10.36 -11.62 3.65
CA ILE A 61 -8.94 -12.00 3.66
C ILE A 61 -8.56 -12.81 2.42
N VAL A 62 -9.47 -13.66 1.91
CA VAL A 62 -9.24 -14.44 0.68
C VAL A 62 -9.12 -13.52 -0.54
N PHE A 63 -10.06 -12.59 -0.73
CA PHE A 63 -9.99 -11.61 -1.83
C PHE A 63 -8.78 -10.69 -1.72
N PHE A 64 -8.45 -10.25 -0.50
CA PHE A 64 -7.25 -9.45 -0.25
C PHE A 64 -5.97 -10.19 -0.64
N PHE A 65 -5.84 -11.45 -0.22
CA PHE A 65 -4.67 -12.27 -0.55
C PHE A 65 -4.57 -12.54 -2.06
N LEU A 66 -5.65 -12.99 -2.68
CA LEU A 66 -5.70 -13.25 -4.13
C LEU A 66 -5.37 -11.99 -4.94
N GLY A 67 -5.91 -10.84 -4.55
CA GLY A 67 -5.61 -9.57 -5.22
C GLY A 67 -4.14 -9.16 -5.10
N ASN A 68 -3.50 -9.41 -3.94
CA ASN A 68 -2.06 -9.19 -3.78
C ASN A 68 -1.22 -10.17 -4.61
N CYS A 69 -1.65 -11.43 -4.75
CA CYS A 69 -0.99 -12.38 -5.67
C CYS A 69 -1.06 -11.90 -7.13
N LEU A 70 -2.21 -11.40 -7.57
CA LEU A 70 -2.35 -10.83 -8.92
C LEU A 70 -1.43 -9.61 -9.09
N ASN A 71 -1.39 -8.69 -8.14
CA ASN A 71 -0.47 -7.55 -8.19
C ASN A 71 1.00 -8.00 -8.22
N PHE A 72 1.38 -9.01 -7.43
CA PHE A 72 2.73 -9.56 -7.46
C PHE A 72 3.12 -10.12 -8.84
N ILE A 73 2.21 -10.85 -9.48
CA ILE A 73 2.40 -11.35 -10.85
C ILE A 73 2.57 -10.17 -11.81
N SER A 74 1.74 -9.13 -11.67
CA SER A 74 1.80 -7.96 -12.55
C SER A 74 3.13 -7.22 -12.53
N PHE A 75 3.84 -7.21 -11.39
CA PHE A 75 5.14 -6.55 -11.24
C PHE A 75 6.21 -7.05 -12.20
N GLY A 76 6.12 -8.30 -12.66
CA GLY A 76 7.05 -8.90 -13.63
C GLY A 76 6.76 -8.52 -15.09
N TYR A 77 5.62 -7.87 -15.36
CA TYR A 77 5.15 -7.54 -16.71
C TYR A 77 5.10 -6.04 -17.01
N ALA A 78 5.05 -5.16 -16.01
CA ALA A 78 4.92 -3.72 -16.19
C ALA A 78 5.79 -2.91 -15.21
N ALA A 79 6.08 -1.66 -15.57
CA ALA A 79 6.85 -0.69 -14.79
C ALA A 79 6.21 -0.43 -13.41
N GLN A 80 7.03 -0.21 -12.38
CA GLN A 80 6.53 -0.04 -11.01
C GLN A 80 5.70 1.23 -10.89
N SER A 81 6.19 2.33 -11.48
CA SER A 81 5.48 3.60 -11.52
C SER A 81 4.12 3.48 -12.21
N LEU A 82 4.08 2.77 -13.34
CA LEU A 82 2.85 2.52 -14.10
C LEU A 82 1.85 1.71 -13.29
N LEU A 83 2.29 0.62 -12.65
CA LEU A 83 1.43 -0.24 -11.83
C LEU A 83 0.93 0.47 -10.57
N ALA A 84 1.77 1.29 -9.94
CA ALA A 84 1.38 2.15 -8.83
C ALA A 84 0.32 3.18 -9.26
N ALA A 85 0.47 3.80 -10.44
CA ALA A 85 -0.51 4.73 -10.98
C ALA A 85 -1.83 4.06 -11.37
N LEU A 86 -1.79 2.86 -11.95
CA LEU A 86 -2.99 2.05 -12.21
C LEU A 86 -3.68 1.61 -10.91
N GLY A 87 -2.91 1.50 -9.82
CA GLY A 87 -3.43 1.35 -8.46
C GLY A 87 -4.40 2.48 -8.05
N SER A 88 -4.47 3.60 -8.77
CA SER A 88 -5.47 4.64 -8.51
C SER A 88 -6.93 4.21 -8.69
N VAL A 89 -7.18 3.13 -9.45
CA VAL A 89 -8.50 2.48 -9.53
C VAL A 89 -9.02 2.08 -8.15
N GLN A 90 -8.11 1.87 -7.19
CA GLN A 90 -8.42 1.56 -5.81
C GLN A 90 -9.20 2.68 -5.14
N PHE A 91 -8.93 3.94 -5.47
CA PHE A 91 -9.71 5.07 -4.93
C PHE A 91 -11.16 5.05 -5.42
N VAL A 92 -11.38 4.78 -6.70
CA VAL A 92 -12.73 4.72 -7.30
C VAL A 92 -13.51 3.52 -6.78
N SER A 93 -12.89 2.34 -6.80
CA SER A 93 -13.51 1.11 -6.31
C SER A 93 -13.77 1.14 -4.82
N ASN A 94 -12.89 1.74 -4.01
CA ASN A 94 -13.11 1.92 -2.58
C ASN A 94 -14.33 2.81 -2.30
N ILE A 95 -14.55 3.88 -3.07
CA ILE A 95 -15.75 4.72 -2.93
C ILE A 95 -17.01 3.90 -3.25
N ALA A 96 -16.99 3.15 -4.36
CA ALA A 96 -18.11 2.31 -4.74
C ALA A 96 -18.43 1.26 -3.66
N PHE A 97 -17.42 0.54 -3.17
CA PHE A 97 -17.61 -0.47 -2.13
C PHE A 97 -17.95 0.14 -0.76
N ALA A 98 -17.42 1.30 -0.40
CA ALA A 98 -17.82 1.99 0.83
C ALA A 98 -19.30 2.38 0.81
N TYR A 99 -19.82 2.76 -0.35
CA TYR A 99 -21.25 3.02 -0.54
C TYR A 99 -22.08 1.73 -0.50
N PHE A 100 -21.74 0.73 -1.31
CA PHE A 100 -22.55 -0.49 -1.44
C PHE A 100 -22.42 -1.48 -0.27
N VAL A 101 -21.21 -1.70 0.25
CA VAL A 101 -20.91 -2.72 1.27
C VAL A 101 -21.08 -2.15 2.67
N LEU A 102 -20.66 -0.90 2.90
CA LEU A 102 -20.73 -0.27 4.23
C LEU A 102 -21.93 0.66 4.42
N ASN A 103 -22.72 0.94 3.38
CA ASN A 103 -23.84 1.90 3.40
C ASN A 103 -23.44 3.29 3.95
N LYS A 104 -22.21 3.74 3.65
CA LYS A 104 -21.72 5.06 4.06
C LYS A 104 -21.99 6.10 2.99
N MET A 105 -22.48 7.28 3.40
CA MET A 105 -22.64 8.40 2.50
C MET A 105 -21.27 8.97 2.10
N VAL A 106 -21.04 9.08 0.79
CA VAL A 106 -19.81 9.62 0.22
C VAL A 106 -19.96 11.12 0.04
N THR A 107 -19.12 11.90 0.71
CA THR A 107 -19.14 13.36 0.60
C THR A 107 -18.63 13.82 -0.78
N VAL A 108 -19.23 14.89 -1.34
CA VAL A 108 -18.81 15.50 -2.61
C VAL A 108 -17.31 15.83 -2.64
N LYS A 109 -16.74 16.25 -1.51
CA LYS A 109 -15.29 16.51 -1.36
C LYS A 109 -14.42 15.30 -1.71
N VAL A 110 -14.85 14.10 -1.30
CA VAL A 110 -14.14 12.83 -1.58
C VAL A 110 -14.23 12.50 -3.07
N LEU A 111 -15.40 12.70 -3.69
CA LEU A 111 -15.63 12.54 -5.12
C LEU A 111 -14.72 13.45 -5.97
N VAL A 112 -14.64 14.73 -5.61
CA VAL A 112 -13.75 15.71 -6.28
C VAL A 112 -12.28 15.32 -6.11
N ALA A 113 -11.85 14.96 -4.90
CA ALA A 113 -10.47 14.54 -4.66
C ALA A 113 -10.10 13.29 -5.48
N THR A 114 -10.99 12.30 -5.54
CA THR A 114 -10.78 11.10 -6.36
C THR A 114 -10.75 11.42 -7.84
N ALA A 115 -11.57 12.35 -8.33
CA ALA A 115 -11.51 12.77 -9.73
C ALA A 115 -10.14 13.37 -10.10
N PHE A 116 -9.57 14.23 -9.25
CA PHE A 116 -8.22 14.77 -9.44
C PHE A 116 -7.14 13.67 -9.42
N ILE A 117 -7.24 12.71 -8.50
CA ILE A 117 -6.30 11.58 -8.42
C ILE A 117 -6.38 10.74 -9.70
N VAL A 118 -7.58 10.38 -10.16
CA VAL A 118 -7.78 9.59 -11.38
C VAL A 118 -7.21 10.34 -12.58
N LEU A 119 -7.50 11.64 -12.70
CA LEU A 119 -6.99 12.46 -13.80
C LEU A 119 -5.45 12.48 -13.81
N GLY A 120 -4.80 12.73 -12.66
CA GLY A 120 -3.34 12.71 -12.56
C GLY A 120 -2.73 11.35 -12.93
N ASN A 121 -3.40 10.26 -12.56
CA ASN A 121 -2.93 8.92 -12.93
C ASN A 121 -3.18 8.57 -14.39
N VAL A 122 -4.25 9.08 -15.02
CA VAL A 122 -4.44 8.96 -16.47
C VAL A 122 -3.28 9.62 -17.21
N PHE A 123 -2.82 10.80 -16.79
CA PHE A 123 -1.62 11.43 -17.34
C PHE A 123 -0.38 10.56 -17.14
N LEU A 124 -0.17 10.02 -15.93
CA LEU A 124 0.99 9.19 -15.62
C LEU A 124 1.02 7.89 -16.45
N VAL A 125 -0.14 7.28 -16.69
CA VAL A 125 -0.26 6.09 -17.55
C VAL A 125 -0.05 6.44 -19.01
N ALA A 126 -0.71 7.50 -19.50
CA ALA A 126 -0.65 7.89 -20.92
C ALA A 126 0.77 8.28 -21.37
N PHE A 127 1.50 9.01 -20.53
CA PHE A 127 2.86 9.47 -20.81
C PHE A 127 3.94 8.65 -20.10
N GLY A 128 3.54 7.61 -19.36
CA GLY A 128 4.44 6.74 -18.62
C GLY A 128 5.24 5.82 -19.54
N ASN A 129 6.35 5.30 -19.01
CA ASN A 129 7.10 4.29 -19.72
C ASN A 129 6.33 2.96 -19.76
N HIS A 130 6.17 2.41 -20.97
CA HIS A 130 5.48 1.14 -21.21
C HIS A 130 6.45 -0.04 -21.42
N GLN A 131 7.76 0.21 -21.40
CA GLN A 131 8.77 -0.84 -21.51
C GLN A 131 9.08 -1.46 -20.15
N SER A 132 9.24 -2.77 -20.12
CA SER A 132 9.61 -3.53 -18.91
C SER A 132 10.78 -4.45 -19.23
N PRO A 133 12.03 -3.94 -19.15
CA PRO A 133 13.20 -4.78 -19.26
C PRO A 133 13.24 -5.77 -18.10
N VAL A 134 13.58 -7.03 -18.41
CA VAL A 134 13.84 -8.05 -17.39
C VAL A 134 15.27 -7.85 -16.91
N TYR A 135 15.44 -7.57 -15.62
CA TYR A 135 16.75 -7.34 -15.02
C TYR A 135 17.35 -8.64 -14.46
N THR A 136 18.65 -8.83 -14.65
CA THR A 136 19.40 -9.90 -13.98
C THR A 136 19.70 -9.52 -12.51
N PRO A 137 20.00 -10.49 -11.64
CA PRO A 137 20.37 -10.22 -10.24
C PRO A 137 21.54 -9.23 -10.10
N GLU A 138 22.52 -9.32 -11.00
CA GLU A 138 23.71 -8.46 -11.01
C GLU A 138 23.32 -7.02 -11.34
N GLN A 139 22.45 -6.81 -12.33
CA GLN A 139 21.92 -5.50 -12.70
C GLN A 139 21.07 -4.88 -11.59
N LEU A 140 20.27 -5.68 -10.89
CA LEU A 140 19.53 -5.22 -9.70
C LEU A 140 20.49 -4.78 -8.59
N THR A 141 21.57 -5.54 -8.38
CA THR A 141 22.60 -5.22 -7.36
C THR A 141 23.36 -3.94 -7.71
N GLU A 142 23.68 -3.73 -8.98
CA GLU A 142 24.32 -2.50 -9.45
C GLU A 142 23.41 -1.27 -9.21
N LYS A 143 22.11 -1.42 -9.47
CA LYS A 143 21.11 -0.36 -9.19
C LYS A 143 21.01 -0.02 -7.70
N TYR A 144 21.21 -0.99 -6.79
CA TYR A 144 21.28 -0.73 -5.34
C TYR A 144 22.49 0.13 -4.95
N THR A 145 23.60 0.01 -5.70
CA THR A 145 24.84 0.77 -5.46
C THR A 145 24.82 2.16 -6.12
N ASN A 146 23.79 2.47 -6.90
CA ASN A 146 23.68 3.76 -7.58
C ASN A 146 23.54 4.92 -6.57
N ILE A 147 24.34 5.97 -6.75
CA ILE A 147 24.35 7.16 -5.88
C ILE A 147 22.97 7.80 -5.75
N ALA A 148 22.19 7.88 -6.84
CA ALA A 148 20.85 8.46 -6.81
C ALA A 148 19.90 7.66 -5.91
N PHE A 149 20.01 6.33 -5.93
CA PHE A 149 19.22 5.46 -5.07
C PHE A 149 19.68 5.53 -3.61
N LEU A 150 20.99 5.62 -3.35
CA LEU A 150 21.53 5.80 -2.00
C LEU A 150 21.09 7.14 -1.38
N LEU A 151 21.12 8.23 -2.16
CA LEU A 151 20.61 9.53 -1.73
C LEU A 151 19.10 9.50 -1.47
N TYR A 152 18.34 8.77 -2.30
CA TYR A 152 16.91 8.57 -2.08
C TYR A 152 16.62 7.75 -0.82
N LEU A 153 17.36 6.68 -0.57
CA LEU A 153 17.25 5.92 0.69
C LEU A 153 17.59 6.78 1.90
N LEU A 154 18.64 7.60 1.81
CA LEU A 154 19.01 8.52 2.88
C LEU A 154 17.94 9.59 3.11
N ALA A 155 17.32 10.11 2.05
CA ALA A 155 16.18 11.01 2.14
C ALA A 155 14.96 10.32 2.78
N LEU A 156 14.65 9.08 2.40
CA LEU A 156 13.57 8.29 3.00
C LEU A 156 13.81 8.05 4.49
N ILE A 157 15.03 7.63 4.88
CA ILE A 157 15.40 7.45 6.28
C ILE A 157 15.30 8.77 7.04
N SER A 158 15.73 9.88 6.43
CA SER A 158 15.62 11.22 7.02
C SER A 158 14.16 11.60 7.23
N ILE A 159 13.29 11.41 6.24
CA ILE A 159 11.85 11.67 6.35
C ILE A 159 11.21 10.83 7.45
N VAL A 160 11.55 9.54 7.53
CA VAL A 160 11.04 8.63 8.57
C VAL A 160 11.52 9.07 9.95
N ALA A 161 12.80 9.40 10.10
CA ALA A 161 13.37 9.88 11.36
C ALA A 161 12.77 11.23 11.79
N LEU A 162 12.53 12.15 10.85
CA LEU A 162 11.93 13.45 11.09
C LEU A 162 10.48 13.30 11.56
N HIS A 163 9.68 12.47 10.87
CA HIS A 163 8.30 12.22 11.26
C HIS A 163 8.18 11.43 12.57
N HIS A 164 9.08 10.49 12.83
CA HIS A 164 9.16 9.82 14.13
C HIS A 164 9.56 10.81 15.25
N SER A 165 10.47 11.74 14.96
CA SER A 165 10.86 12.79 15.92
C SER A 165 9.72 13.77 16.18
N ILE A 166 8.94 14.14 15.16
CA ILE A 166 7.74 14.97 15.27
C ILE A 166 6.69 14.26 16.13
N TYR A 167 6.47 12.95 15.92
CA TYR A 167 5.58 12.14 16.74
C TYR A 167 5.98 12.19 18.22
N LYS A 168 7.26 11.92 18.52
CA LYS A 168 7.78 11.88 19.88
C LYS A 168 7.78 13.25 20.56
N ARG A 169 8.06 14.32 19.80
CA ARG A 169 7.98 15.71 20.28
C ARG A 169 6.53 16.16 20.49
N GLY A 170 5.62 15.69 19.65
CA GLY A 170 4.18 15.96 19.77
C GLY A 170 3.62 15.44 21.08
N GLU A 171 3.88 14.17 21.43
CA GLU A 171 3.44 13.61 22.72
C GLU A 171 4.01 14.39 23.92
N LEU A 172 5.26 14.84 23.83
CA LEU A 172 5.94 15.57 24.91
C LEU A 172 5.42 17.01 25.06
N LEU A 173 5.10 17.69 23.95
CA LEU A 173 4.46 19.02 23.96
C LEU A 173 2.99 18.95 24.42
N PHE A 174 2.27 17.87 24.09
CA PHE A 174 0.90 17.64 24.58
C PHE A 174 0.85 17.40 26.09
N ALA A 175 1.88 16.77 26.67
CA ALA A 175 2.00 16.61 28.12
C ALA A 175 2.22 17.95 28.85
N VAL A 176 2.65 19.01 28.14
CA VAL A 176 3.01 20.31 28.73
C VAL A 176 2.02 21.44 28.39
N SER A 177 1.35 21.41 27.23
CA SER A 177 0.52 22.53 26.74
C SER A 177 -0.90 22.07 26.38
N GLY A 178 -1.76 21.96 27.39
CA GLY A 178 -3.17 21.64 27.19
C GLY A 178 -4.02 22.87 26.90
N HIS A 179 -4.26 23.23 25.63
CA HIS A 179 -5.64 23.48 25.13
C HIS A 179 -5.81 23.84 23.64
N ASP A 180 -4.86 24.49 22.95
CA ASP A 180 -5.18 25.17 21.67
C ASP A 180 -4.70 24.51 20.36
N LEU A 181 -3.82 23.51 20.40
CA LEU A 181 -3.24 22.90 19.19
C LEU A 181 -3.99 21.65 18.69
N ARG A 182 -5.11 21.28 19.32
CA ARG A 182 -5.88 20.04 19.06
C ARG A 182 -6.25 19.77 17.58
N PRO A 183 -6.77 20.72 16.79
CA PRO A 183 -7.21 20.41 15.43
C PRO A 183 -6.03 20.17 14.46
N TYR A 184 -4.94 20.92 14.56
CA TYR A 184 -3.78 20.75 13.68
C TYR A 184 -3.08 19.40 13.90
N TRP A 185 -2.90 19.01 15.16
CA TRP A 185 -2.29 17.72 15.51
C TRP A 185 -3.19 16.52 15.19
N SER A 186 -4.52 16.69 15.22
CA SER A 186 -5.45 15.63 14.84
C SER A 186 -5.35 15.22 13.36
N MET A 187 -4.88 16.10 12.48
CA MET A 187 -4.65 15.82 11.07
C MET A 187 -3.18 15.50 10.74
N LEU A 188 -2.24 16.16 11.44
CA LEU A 188 -0.80 15.94 11.26
C LEU A 188 -0.35 14.55 11.74
N LEU A 189 -0.97 14.01 12.79
CA LEU A 189 -0.62 12.71 13.36
C LEU A 189 -0.98 11.54 12.42
N PRO A 190 -2.22 11.43 11.89
CA PRO A 190 -2.54 10.43 10.87
C PRO A 190 -1.68 10.59 9.61
N PHE A 191 -1.37 11.83 9.21
CA PHE A 191 -0.54 12.10 8.03
C PHE A 191 0.89 11.63 8.23
N SER A 192 1.52 11.98 9.35
CA SER A 192 2.87 11.55 9.66
C SER A 192 2.96 10.02 9.77
N TYR A 193 1.95 9.40 10.39
CA TYR A 193 1.84 7.95 10.48
C TYR A 193 1.74 7.32 9.07
N ALA A 194 0.88 7.86 8.21
CA ALA A 194 0.71 7.41 6.84
C ALA A 194 1.98 7.59 5.98
N VAL A 195 2.72 8.68 6.19
CA VAL A 195 3.98 8.97 5.48
C VAL A 195 5.04 7.92 5.79
N VAL A 196 5.29 7.64 7.07
CA VAL A 196 6.28 6.64 7.49
C VAL A 196 5.91 5.26 6.97
N SER A 197 4.65 4.85 7.12
CA SER A 197 4.20 3.55 6.66
C SER A 197 4.18 3.43 5.14
N GLY A 198 3.78 4.49 4.42
CA GLY A 198 3.80 4.54 2.96
C GLY A 198 5.21 4.44 2.40
N ALA A 199 6.17 5.13 3.01
CA ALA A 199 7.60 5.04 2.66
C ALA A 199 8.13 3.60 2.79
N VAL A 200 7.95 2.96 3.95
CA VAL A 200 8.40 1.56 4.16
C VAL A 200 7.63 0.59 3.26
N GLY A 201 6.32 0.80 3.08
CA GLY A 201 5.50 0.00 2.18
C GLY A 201 5.95 0.09 0.72
N SER A 202 6.47 1.25 0.28
CA SER A 202 7.02 1.39 -1.08
C SER A 202 8.29 0.55 -1.29
N CYS A 203 9.12 0.39 -0.26
CA CYS A 203 10.27 -0.51 -0.31
C CYS A 203 9.81 -1.97 -0.43
N SER A 204 8.70 -2.35 0.21
CA SER A 204 8.11 -3.68 0.03
C SER A 204 7.74 -3.95 -1.42
N VAL A 205 7.16 -2.96 -2.14
CA VAL A 205 6.85 -3.08 -3.57
C VAL A 205 8.11 -3.24 -4.42
N LEU A 206 9.17 -2.49 -4.09
CA LEU A 206 10.47 -2.63 -4.76
C LEU A 206 11.03 -4.06 -4.65
N PHE A 207 11.01 -4.62 -3.44
CA PHE A 207 11.47 -5.99 -3.21
C PHE A 207 10.55 -7.02 -3.87
N ALA A 208 9.23 -6.81 -3.83
CA ALA A 208 8.26 -7.65 -4.51
C ALA A 208 8.49 -7.68 -6.02
N LYS A 209 8.73 -6.51 -6.63
CA LYS A 209 9.02 -6.41 -8.06
C LYS A 209 10.36 -7.04 -8.43
N SER A 210 11.39 -6.83 -7.60
CA SER A 210 12.69 -7.49 -7.79
C SER A 210 12.53 -9.01 -7.77
N LEU A 211 11.75 -9.55 -6.82
CA LEU A 211 11.46 -10.98 -6.73
C LEU A 211 10.62 -11.49 -7.91
N SER A 212 9.65 -10.71 -8.38
CA SER A 212 8.82 -11.04 -9.55
C SER A 212 9.66 -11.11 -10.83
N ASN A 213 10.64 -10.21 -10.99
CA ASN A 213 11.62 -10.29 -12.09
C ASN A 213 12.49 -11.55 -12.03
N LEU A 214 13.01 -11.90 -10.84
CA LEU A 214 13.78 -13.13 -10.65
C LEU A 214 12.96 -14.38 -10.97
N LEU A 215 11.69 -14.41 -10.55
CA LEU A 215 10.77 -15.50 -10.85
C LEU A 215 10.53 -15.63 -12.36
N ARG A 216 10.33 -14.51 -13.05
CA ARG A 216 10.16 -14.49 -14.51
C ARG A 216 11.40 -15.01 -15.23
N LEU A 217 12.59 -14.64 -14.77
CA LEU A 217 13.87 -15.14 -15.29
C LEU A 217 14.05 -16.65 -15.06
N ALA A 218 13.60 -17.14 -13.90
CA ALA A 218 13.59 -18.58 -13.61
C ALA A 218 12.67 -19.37 -14.54
N MET A 219 11.49 -18.81 -14.85
CA MET A 219 10.53 -19.43 -15.77
C MET A 219 10.99 -19.38 -17.24
N SER A 220 11.70 -18.33 -17.67
CA SER A 220 12.11 -18.18 -19.08
C SER A 220 13.45 -18.83 -19.40
N ASN A 221 14.45 -18.66 -18.53
CA ASN A 221 15.85 -19.05 -18.80
C ASN A 221 16.34 -20.16 -17.85
N GLY A 222 15.48 -20.73 -17.01
CA GLY A 222 15.88 -21.78 -16.06
C GLY A 222 16.81 -21.28 -14.94
N TYR A 223 16.80 -19.98 -14.65
CA TYR A 223 17.59 -19.41 -13.55
C TYR A 223 17.26 -20.09 -12.22
N GLN A 224 18.30 -20.53 -11.51
CA GLN A 224 18.14 -21.18 -10.21
C GLN A 224 17.84 -20.14 -9.14
N LEU A 225 16.62 -20.16 -8.59
CA LEU A 225 16.20 -19.24 -7.53
C LEU A 225 16.96 -19.42 -6.20
N HIS A 226 17.88 -20.39 -6.12
CA HIS A 226 18.67 -20.72 -4.94
C HIS A 226 19.92 -19.83 -4.77
N SER A 227 19.77 -18.51 -4.98
CA SER A 227 20.84 -17.55 -4.73
C SER A 227 20.63 -16.84 -3.40
N TRP A 228 21.72 -16.50 -2.71
CA TRP A 228 21.70 -15.67 -1.50
C TRP A 228 20.91 -14.37 -1.71
N PHE A 229 21.01 -13.79 -2.91
CA PHE A 229 20.28 -12.58 -3.28
C PHE A 229 18.76 -12.77 -3.22
N THR A 230 18.24 -13.88 -3.76
CA THR A 230 16.80 -14.21 -3.73
C THR A 230 16.29 -14.35 -2.31
N TYR A 231 17.06 -15.04 -1.44
CA TYR A 231 16.69 -15.21 -0.03
C TYR A 231 16.68 -13.89 0.73
N SER A 232 17.67 -13.02 0.48
CA SER A 232 17.73 -11.68 1.07
C SER A 232 16.53 -10.82 0.63
N MET A 233 16.21 -10.81 -0.66
CA MET A 233 15.06 -10.06 -1.20
C MET A 233 13.73 -10.58 -0.65
N LEU A 234 13.57 -11.90 -0.54
CA LEU A 234 12.37 -12.51 0.04
C LEU A 234 12.21 -12.13 1.52
N LEU A 235 13.30 -12.17 2.30
CA LEU A 235 13.28 -11.79 3.71
C LEU A 235 12.92 -10.31 3.88
N LEU A 236 13.53 -9.43 3.10
CA LEU A 236 13.26 -7.99 3.12
C LEU A 236 11.81 -7.69 2.70
N PHE A 237 11.31 -8.37 1.68
CA PHE A 237 9.91 -8.27 1.26
C PHE A 237 8.95 -8.67 2.39
N LEU A 238 9.13 -9.85 3.00
CA LEU A 238 8.26 -10.33 4.06
C LEU A 238 8.32 -9.45 5.32
N SER A 239 9.52 -8.98 5.69
CA SER A 239 9.71 -8.09 6.83
C SER A 239 9.01 -6.74 6.62
N THR A 240 9.23 -6.10 5.46
CA THR A 240 8.62 -4.81 5.14
C THR A 240 7.12 -4.91 4.90
N ALA A 241 6.63 -5.99 4.28
CA ALA A 241 5.20 -6.25 4.10
C ALA A 241 4.50 -6.50 5.45
N GLY A 242 5.12 -7.29 6.34
CA GLY A 242 4.61 -7.54 7.69
C GLY A 242 4.56 -6.26 8.53
N PHE A 243 5.58 -5.42 8.44
CA PHE A 243 5.59 -4.10 9.07
C PHE A 243 4.47 -3.21 8.52
N TRP A 244 4.31 -3.12 7.20
CA TRP A 244 3.26 -2.33 6.57
C TRP A 244 1.87 -2.80 7.00
N MET A 245 1.61 -4.11 7.01
CA MET A 245 0.33 -4.67 7.43
C MET A 245 0.03 -4.41 8.91
N THR A 246 1.03 -4.54 9.78
CA THR A 246 0.89 -4.24 11.22
C THR A 246 0.53 -2.78 11.44
N ARG A 247 1.21 -1.86 10.73
CA ARG A 247 0.94 -0.43 10.79
C ARG A 247 -0.40 -0.05 10.19
N LEU A 248 -0.83 -0.71 9.11
CA LEU A 248 -2.16 -0.51 8.56
C LEU A 248 -3.24 -0.92 9.57
N ASN A 249 -3.06 -2.07 10.22
CA ASN A 249 -4.00 -2.55 11.24
C ASN A 249 -4.04 -1.63 12.48
N GLU A 250 -2.88 -1.20 12.97
CA GLU A 250 -2.79 -0.23 14.08
C GLU A 250 -3.37 1.14 13.70
N GLY A 251 -3.06 1.66 12.50
CA GLY A 251 -3.62 2.92 12.00
C GLY A 251 -5.14 2.89 11.87
N LEU A 252 -5.72 1.75 11.48
CA LEU A 252 -7.18 1.56 11.46
C LEU A 252 -7.83 1.52 12.85
N SER A 253 -7.04 1.22 13.89
CA SER A 253 -7.51 1.24 15.29
C SER A 253 -7.39 2.62 15.94
N LEU A 254 -6.40 3.42 15.50
CA LEU A 254 -6.12 4.75 16.07
C LEU A 254 -6.87 5.90 15.37
N PHE A 255 -7.19 5.74 14.08
CA PHE A 255 -7.72 6.83 13.25
C PHE A 255 -8.99 6.42 12.51
N ASP A 256 -9.80 7.42 12.15
CA ASP A 256 -10.98 7.20 11.32
C ASP A 256 -10.62 6.59 9.97
N ALA A 257 -11.18 5.42 9.69
CA ALA A 257 -10.94 4.66 8.45
C ALA A 257 -11.20 5.48 7.17
N ILE A 258 -12.13 6.44 7.23
CA ILE A 258 -12.48 7.33 6.11
C ILE A 258 -11.30 8.24 5.73
N LEU A 259 -10.44 8.58 6.69
CA LEU A 259 -9.32 9.49 6.52
C LEU A 259 -8.01 8.72 6.35
N ILE A 260 -7.72 7.75 7.22
CA ILE A 260 -6.42 7.07 7.22
C ILE A 260 -6.21 6.13 6.03
N VAL A 261 -7.26 5.46 5.53
CA VAL A 261 -7.13 4.52 4.39
C VAL A 261 -6.74 5.25 3.11
N PRO A 262 -7.44 6.33 2.69
CA PRO A 262 -7.00 7.12 1.54
C PRO A 262 -5.59 7.71 1.74
N MET A 263 -5.23 8.13 2.95
CA MET A 263 -3.91 8.72 3.22
C MET A 263 -2.77 7.71 3.09
N PHE A 264 -2.95 6.49 3.60
CA PHE A 264 -1.99 5.41 3.36
C PHE A 264 -1.84 5.14 1.86
N GLN A 265 -2.95 5.04 1.14
CA GLN A 265 -2.94 4.75 -0.29
C GLN A 265 -2.25 5.83 -1.11
N ILE A 266 -2.53 7.11 -0.84
CA ILE A 266 -1.89 8.24 -1.55
C ILE A 266 -0.40 8.23 -1.29
N THR A 267 0.00 8.11 -0.02
CA THR A 267 1.41 8.21 0.34
C THR A 267 2.21 7.01 -0.15
N TRP A 268 1.65 5.81 -0.02
CA TRP A 268 2.23 4.58 -0.56
C TRP A 268 2.38 4.64 -2.08
N THR A 269 1.36 5.14 -2.79
CA THR A 269 1.41 5.31 -4.25
C THR A 269 2.51 6.29 -4.65
N PHE A 270 2.57 7.45 -4.00
CA PHE A 270 3.58 8.47 -4.27
C PHE A 270 5.01 7.93 -4.07
N PHE A 271 5.31 7.34 -2.92
CA PHE A 271 6.64 6.76 -2.69
C PHE A 271 6.92 5.57 -3.60
N SER A 272 5.93 4.75 -3.95
CA SER A 272 6.12 3.63 -4.89
C SER A 272 6.47 4.10 -6.29
N ILE A 273 5.87 5.20 -6.75
CA ILE A 273 6.22 5.86 -8.01
C ILE A 273 7.66 6.37 -7.93
N CYS A 274 8.01 7.16 -6.91
CA CYS A 274 9.36 7.71 -6.74
C CYS A 274 10.44 6.60 -6.67
N THR A 275 10.20 5.56 -5.87
CA THR A 275 11.09 4.40 -5.76
C THR A 275 11.25 3.70 -7.10
N GLY A 276 10.16 3.52 -7.85
CA GLY A 276 10.18 2.93 -9.19
C GLY A 276 11.02 3.74 -10.17
N PHE A 277 10.77 5.04 -10.22
CA PHE A 277 11.50 5.97 -11.08
C PHE A 277 13.00 6.01 -10.78
N ILE A 278 13.39 6.08 -9.52
CA ILE A 278 14.80 6.27 -9.12
C ILE A 278 15.58 4.96 -9.23
N TYR A 279 15.05 3.86 -8.71
CA TYR A 279 15.76 2.57 -8.67
C TYR A 279 15.82 1.90 -10.05
N PHE A 280 14.66 1.71 -10.69
CA PHE A 280 14.61 1.10 -12.01
C PHE A 280 15.05 2.07 -13.11
N GLN A 281 15.25 3.36 -12.78
CA GLN A 281 15.61 4.42 -13.74
C GLN A 281 14.60 4.47 -14.89
N GLU A 282 13.31 4.31 -14.58
CA GLU A 282 12.24 4.22 -15.58
C GLU A 282 12.14 5.48 -16.46
N TYR A 283 12.78 6.59 -16.06
CA TYR A 283 12.91 7.83 -16.83
C TYR A 283 13.87 7.73 -18.03
N GLN A 284 14.92 6.89 -17.98
CA GLN A 284 15.94 6.84 -19.05
C GLN A 284 15.42 6.21 -20.34
N ILE A 285 14.31 5.47 -20.24
CA ILE A 285 13.68 4.77 -21.36
C ILE A 285 12.58 5.65 -22.00
N ILE A 286 12.33 6.83 -21.44
CA ILE A 286 11.35 7.82 -21.93
C ILE A 286 11.97 8.75 -23.00
N ALA A 287 13.30 8.75 -23.16
CA ALA A 287 14.03 9.48 -24.19
C ALA A 287 14.30 8.59 -25.41
#